data_AF-A0A7W5LH53-F1
#
_entry.id   AF-A0A7W5LH53-F1
#
_cell.length_a   1.000
_cell.length_b   1.000
_cell.length_c   1.000
_cell.angle_alpha   90.00
_cell.angle_beta   90.00
_cell.angle_gamma   90.00
#
_symmetry.space_group_name_H-M   'P 1'
#
loop_
_entity.id
_entity.type
_entity.pdbx_description
1 polymer ?
#
loop_
_entity_poly.entity_id
_entity_poly.type
_entity_poly.pdbx_seq_one_letter_code
_entity_poly.pdbx_strand_id
1 'polypeptide(L)'
;MKKLIASAIFALGAYALAGSAQAAECGDVSIAEMNWASAGVAAQVDKIILQNGYGCNVTLVTGDTQPTFTSMDEKGEPDVAPELWVNAVRTALDKAVSEGRLIEAAPLLSDGGVEGWWIPKFLADAHPDIKTVQDALKHPELFPAPEDSSKAAVYNCPSGWNCQISTANLYKALGAEKLGFTLVDTGSAAGLDGSIANAFEKKTGWLGYYWAPTAILGKYDMVRLSFNVPHDKKEWDACTAIQDCANPKVNSYPVSDVYTVVTKAFASKAGIAMDYVKTRKWDNGTVGKVLAWMTDNQGTNEDGAKYFLKTYPDMWTKWVSPDVATKVKASL
;
A
#
# COMPACT_ATOMS: atom_id res chain seq x y z
N MET A 1 -6.71 67.66 -22.63
CA MET A 1 -6.36 66.57 -21.67
C MET A 1 -7.56 65.67 -21.28
N LYS A 2 -8.63 65.57 -22.09
CA LYS A 2 -9.82 64.73 -21.79
C LYS A 2 -9.94 63.44 -22.63
N LYS A 3 -8.93 63.11 -23.45
CA LYS A 3 -8.97 61.96 -24.38
C LYS A 3 -8.03 60.80 -24.01
N LEU A 4 -7.32 60.87 -22.87
CA LEU A 4 -6.35 59.85 -22.46
C LEU A 4 -6.81 58.96 -21.29
N ILE A 5 -8.03 59.16 -20.77
CA ILE A 5 -8.54 58.38 -19.62
C ILE A 5 -9.36 57.16 -20.07
N ALA A 6 -9.84 57.13 -21.32
CA ALA A 6 -10.68 56.03 -21.83
C ALA A 6 -9.88 54.76 -22.16
N SER A 7 -8.56 54.84 -22.38
CA SER A 7 -7.73 53.67 -22.75
C SER A 7 -7.18 52.89 -21.56
N ALA A 8 -7.26 53.41 -20.33
CA ALA A 8 -6.78 52.72 -19.14
C ALA A 8 -7.81 51.75 -18.53
N ILE A 9 -9.09 51.90 -18.89
CA ILE A 9 -10.18 51.06 -18.35
C ILE A 9 -10.31 49.74 -19.13
N PHE A 10 -9.86 49.69 -20.39
CA PHE A 10 -9.90 48.47 -21.20
C PHE A 10 -8.78 47.46 -20.90
N ALA A 11 -7.69 47.89 -20.23
CA ALA A 11 -6.60 46.99 -19.84
C ALA A 11 -6.86 46.27 -18.50
N LEU A 12 -7.76 46.79 -17.65
CA LEU A 12 -8.16 46.12 -16.40
C LEU A 12 -9.30 45.10 -16.59
N GLY A 13 -10.01 45.11 -17.73
CA GLY A 13 -11.08 44.15 -18.01
C GLY A 13 -10.60 42.78 -18.50
N ALA A 14 -9.34 42.67 -18.95
CA ALA A 14 -8.81 41.43 -19.54
C ALA A 14 -8.21 40.45 -18.50
N TYR A 15 -7.95 40.89 -17.26
CA TYR A 15 -7.48 40.01 -16.18
C TYR A 15 -8.60 39.38 -15.36
N ALA A 16 -9.85 39.81 -15.53
CA ALA A 16 -11.01 39.23 -14.84
C ALA A 16 -11.61 38.00 -15.57
N LEU A 17 -11.01 37.58 -16.69
CA LEU A 17 -11.43 36.42 -17.48
C LEU A 17 -10.36 35.31 -17.53
N ALA A 18 -9.39 35.32 -16.60
CA ALA A 18 -8.79 34.06 -16.19
C ALA A 18 -9.91 33.29 -15.49
N GLY A 19 -10.71 32.57 -16.29
CA GLY A 19 -11.77 31.74 -15.81
C GLY A 19 -11.21 30.95 -14.65
N SER A 20 -11.86 31.05 -13.50
CA SER A 20 -11.90 29.93 -12.59
C SER A 20 -12.19 28.73 -13.49
N ALA A 21 -11.18 27.91 -13.77
CA ALA A 21 -11.42 26.57 -14.22
C ALA A 21 -12.19 25.97 -13.03
N GLN A 22 -13.51 26.15 -13.02
CA GLN A 22 -14.39 25.28 -12.26
C GLN A 22 -13.96 23.91 -12.74
N ALA A 23 -13.23 23.19 -11.88
CA ALA A 23 -12.95 21.78 -12.10
C ALA A 23 -14.31 21.19 -12.45
N ALA A 24 -14.45 20.72 -13.71
CA ALA A 24 -15.64 19.98 -14.08
C ALA A 24 -15.78 18.89 -13.02
N GLU A 25 -16.94 18.82 -12.36
CA GLU A 25 -17.21 17.80 -11.35
C GLU A 25 -16.82 16.46 -11.98
N CYS A 26 -15.87 15.74 -11.38
CA CYS A 26 -15.34 14.52 -12.01
C CYS A 26 -16.32 13.34 -11.97
N GLY A 27 -17.59 13.63 -11.67
CA GLY A 27 -18.70 12.69 -11.55
C GLY A 27 -18.56 11.78 -10.34
N ASP A 28 -19.18 10.62 -10.45
CA ASP A 28 -19.03 9.54 -9.49
C ASP A 28 -17.65 8.88 -9.66
N VAL A 29 -16.94 8.67 -8.55
CA VAL A 29 -15.64 8.00 -8.49
C VAL A 29 -15.68 6.92 -7.42
N SER A 30 -15.37 5.69 -7.79
CA SER A 30 -15.21 4.59 -6.84
C SER A 30 -13.74 4.35 -6.52
N ILE A 31 -13.39 4.25 -5.23
CA ILE A 31 -12.02 4.02 -4.78
C ILE A 31 -11.94 2.74 -3.97
N ALA A 32 -10.98 1.87 -4.27
CA ALA A 32 -10.68 0.72 -3.44
C ALA A 32 -10.07 1.18 -2.10
N GLU A 33 -10.78 0.94 -1.01
CA GLU A 33 -10.22 1.00 0.34
C GLU A 33 -9.70 -0.39 0.68
N MET A 34 -8.40 -0.61 0.44
CA MET A 34 -7.79 -1.90 0.72
C MET A 34 -7.77 -2.16 2.23
N ASN A 35 -7.86 -3.42 2.61
CA ASN A 35 -7.98 -3.86 4.01
C ASN A 35 -6.68 -3.80 4.85
N TRP A 36 -5.71 -2.97 4.46
CA TRP A 36 -4.55 -2.62 5.28
C TRP A 36 -4.40 -1.11 5.44
N ALA A 37 -3.83 -0.69 6.57
CA ALA A 37 -4.00 0.68 7.06
C ALA A 37 -3.40 1.77 6.16
N SER A 38 -2.22 1.57 5.54
CA SER A 38 -1.61 2.57 4.64
C SER A 38 -2.50 2.87 3.43
N ALA A 39 -3.01 1.81 2.78
CA ALA A 39 -3.91 1.94 1.65
C ALA A 39 -5.28 2.50 2.06
N GLY A 40 -5.77 2.13 3.25
CA GLY A 40 -6.97 2.72 3.82
C GLY A 40 -6.85 4.23 3.99
N VAL A 41 -5.74 4.69 4.59
CA VAL A 41 -5.43 6.13 4.70
C VAL A 41 -5.31 6.78 3.32
N ALA A 42 -4.65 6.14 2.35
CA ALA A 42 -4.54 6.64 0.98
C ALA A 42 -5.91 6.85 0.33
N ALA A 43 -6.82 5.87 0.45
CA ALA A 43 -8.17 5.96 -0.07
C ALA A 43 -8.98 7.11 0.55
N GLN A 44 -8.82 7.33 1.85
CA GLN A 44 -9.49 8.42 2.56
C GLN A 44 -8.88 9.80 2.23
N VAL A 45 -7.56 9.89 2.05
CA VAL A 45 -6.90 11.11 1.55
C VAL A 45 -7.41 11.46 0.16
N ASP A 46 -7.47 10.47 -0.74
CA ASP A 46 -8.00 10.65 -2.09
C ASP A 46 -9.45 11.09 -2.07
N LYS A 47 -10.29 10.45 -1.23
CA LYS A 47 -11.67 10.85 -1.04
C LYS A 47 -11.79 12.30 -0.60
N ILE A 48 -11.07 12.71 0.44
CA ILE A 48 -11.15 14.08 0.97
C ILE A 48 -10.72 15.10 -0.10
N ILE A 49 -9.62 14.85 -0.82
CA ILE A 49 -9.10 15.78 -1.84
C ILE A 49 -10.02 15.83 -3.07
N LEU A 50 -10.49 14.68 -3.57
CA LEU A 50 -11.37 14.62 -4.73
C LEU A 50 -12.75 15.23 -4.44
N GLN A 51 -13.33 14.96 -3.27
CA GLN A 51 -14.63 15.54 -2.90
C GLN A 51 -14.52 17.05 -2.63
N ASN A 52 -13.65 17.45 -1.71
CA ASN A 52 -13.63 18.84 -1.24
C ASN A 52 -12.80 19.78 -2.13
N GLY A 53 -11.82 19.25 -2.86
CA GLY A 53 -10.95 20.00 -3.75
C GLY A 53 -11.48 20.11 -5.17
N TYR A 54 -11.95 18.97 -5.71
CA TYR A 54 -12.34 18.82 -7.12
C TYR A 54 -13.86 18.68 -7.35
N GLY A 55 -14.67 18.54 -6.29
CA GLY A 55 -16.13 18.44 -6.40
C GLY A 55 -16.64 17.09 -6.91
N CYS A 56 -15.84 16.03 -6.78
CA CYS A 56 -16.24 14.68 -7.21
C CYS A 56 -17.18 14.02 -6.20
N ASN A 57 -18.04 13.10 -6.64
CA ASN A 57 -18.81 12.24 -5.74
C ASN A 57 -18.07 10.92 -5.51
N VAL A 58 -17.41 10.78 -4.36
CA VAL A 58 -16.52 9.64 -4.10
C VAL A 58 -17.17 8.60 -3.19
N THR A 59 -17.16 7.35 -3.65
CA THR A 59 -17.53 6.16 -2.87
C THR A 59 -16.31 5.29 -2.61
N LEU A 60 -16.22 4.72 -1.41
CA LEU A 60 -15.20 3.73 -1.07
C LEU A 60 -15.79 2.34 -1.20
N VAL A 61 -15.04 1.43 -1.79
CA VAL A 61 -15.38 0.01 -1.92
C VAL A 61 -14.30 -0.77 -1.20
N THR A 62 -14.68 -1.66 -0.28
CA THR A 62 -13.72 -2.54 0.38
C THR A 62 -13.00 -3.38 -0.66
N GLY A 63 -11.67 -3.42 -0.57
CA GLY A 63 -10.83 -4.15 -1.49
C GLY A 63 -9.73 -4.93 -0.80
N ASP A 64 -9.11 -5.78 -1.60
CA ASP A 64 -7.82 -6.41 -1.32
C ASP A 64 -7.13 -6.66 -2.67
N THR A 65 -5.88 -7.09 -2.69
CA THR A 65 -5.05 -6.98 -3.91
C THR A 65 -5.61 -7.75 -5.10
N GLN A 66 -5.99 -9.02 -4.93
CA GLN A 66 -6.33 -9.90 -6.05
C GLN A 66 -7.72 -9.59 -6.65
N PRO A 67 -8.84 -9.68 -5.90
CA PRO A 67 -10.17 -9.26 -6.34
C PRO A 67 -10.24 -7.82 -6.83
N THR A 68 -9.55 -6.85 -6.20
CA THR A 68 -9.56 -5.47 -6.72
C THR A 68 -8.87 -5.41 -8.08
N PHE A 69 -7.67 -5.99 -8.24
CA PHE A 69 -7.00 -6.02 -9.53
C PHE A 69 -7.86 -6.72 -10.61
N THR A 70 -8.38 -7.92 -10.33
CA THR A 70 -9.22 -8.68 -11.26
C THR A 70 -10.48 -7.89 -11.64
N SER A 71 -11.16 -7.30 -10.67
CA SER A 71 -12.36 -6.49 -10.94
C SER A 71 -12.04 -5.25 -11.79
N MET A 72 -10.94 -4.55 -11.50
CA MET A 72 -10.50 -3.42 -12.31
C MET A 72 -10.15 -3.86 -13.73
N ASP A 73 -9.44 -4.98 -13.87
CA ASP A 73 -8.97 -5.51 -15.15
C ASP A 73 -10.14 -5.96 -16.05
N GLU A 74 -11.10 -6.69 -15.48
CA GLU A 74 -12.20 -7.30 -16.21
C GLU A 74 -13.42 -6.38 -16.38
N LYS A 75 -13.72 -5.56 -15.37
CA LYS A 75 -14.96 -4.78 -15.29
C LYS A 75 -14.72 -3.27 -15.32
N GLY A 76 -13.49 -2.81 -15.10
CA GLY A 76 -13.19 -1.38 -15.00
C GLY A 76 -13.73 -0.74 -13.74
N GLU A 77 -13.84 -1.50 -12.64
CA GLU A 77 -14.27 -1.01 -11.33
C GLU A 77 -13.50 -1.70 -10.18
N PRO A 78 -13.18 -1.00 -9.08
CA PRO A 78 -13.39 0.44 -8.85
C PRO A 78 -12.51 1.33 -9.74
N ASP A 79 -12.84 2.62 -9.83
CA ASP A 79 -12.14 3.58 -10.69
C ASP A 79 -10.65 3.75 -10.32
N VAL A 80 -10.34 3.68 -9.02
CA VAL A 80 -9.00 3.92 -8.46
C VAL A 80 -8.65 2.87 -7.42
N ALA A 81 -7.46 2.27 -7.55
CA ALA A 81 -6.75 1.59 -6.47
C ALA A 81 -5.60 2.49 -6.02
N PRO A 82 -5.71 3.21 -4.89
CA PRO A 82 -4.71 4.19 -4.46
C PRO A 82 -3.34 3.56 -4.23
N GLU A 83 -3.31 2.40 -3.60
CA GLU A 83 -2.11 1.67 -3.23
C GLU A 83 -2.26 0.21 -3.70
N LEU A 84 -1.68 -0.13 -4.85
CA LEU A 84 -1.63 -1.48 -5.38
C LEU A 84 -0.18 -1.99 -5.33
N TRP A 85 0.04 -3.07 -4.60
CA TRP A 85 1.31 -3.77 -4.53
C TRP A 85 1.44 -4.71 -5.73
N VAL A 86 2.15 -4.28 -6.77
CA VAL A 86 1.97 -4.86 -8.12
C VAL A 86 2.74 -6.17 -8.35
N ASN A 87 3.63 -6.58 -7.45
CA ASN A 87 4.60 -7.65 -7.70
C ASN A 87 3.99 -8.98 -8.18
N ALA A 88 2.85 -9.42 -7.63
CA ALA A 88 2.23 -10.69 -8.05
C ALA A 88 1.28 -10.54 -9.25
N VAL A 89 0.81 -9.32 -9.52
CA VAL A 89 -0.06 -9.01 -10.66
C VAL A 89 0.71 -8.36 -11.82
N ARG A 90 2.03 -8.18 -11.71
CA ARG A 90 2.86 -7.37 -12.62
C ARG A 90 2.65 -7.75 -14.07
N THR A 91 2.75 -9.04 -14.41
CA THR A 91 2.55 -9.54 -15.77
C THR A 91 1.14 -9.25 -16.30
N ALA A 92 0.12 -9.44 -15.46
CA ALA A 92 -1.27 -9.19 -15.84
C ALA A 92 -1.53 -7.67 -15.97
N LEU A 93 -0.99 -6.87 -15.06
CA LEU A 93 -1.06 -5.41 -15.08
C LEU A 93 -0.34 -4.82 -16.29
N ASP A 94 0.85 -5.31 -16.62
CA ASP A 94 1.59 -4.91 -17.84
C ASP A 94 0.74 -5.11 -19.10
N LYS A 95 0.08 -6.28 -19.18
CA LYS A 95 -0.85 -6.57 -20.27
C LYS A 95 -2.02 -5.58 -20.27
N ALA A 96 -2.68 -5.38 -19.13
CA ALA A 96 -3.80 -4.45 -18.98
C ALA A 96 -3.46 -3.01 -19.38
N VAL A 97 -2.26 -2.56 -19.01
CA VAL A 97 -1.73 -1.23 -19.35
C VAL A 97 -1.41 -1.15 -20.84
N SER A 98 -0.78 -2.17 -21.42
CA SER A 98 -0.47 -2.20 -22.85
C SER A 98 -1.74 -2.19 -23.73
N GLU A 99 -2.83 -2.77 -23.23
CA GLU A 99 -4.15 -2.77 -23.87
C GLU A 99 -4.96 -1.51 -23.55
N GLY A 100 -4.45 -0.63 -22.68
CA GLY A 100 -5.08 0.61 -22.27
C GLY A 100 -6.34 0.43 -21.43
N ARG A 101 -6.53 -0.74 -20.79
CA ARG A 101 -7.64 -1.02 -19.86
C ARG A 101 -7.39 -0.36 -18.51
N LEU A 102 -6.16 -0.48 -18.02
CA LEU A 102 -5.66 0.13 -16.79
C LEU A 102 -4.53 1.12 -17.07
N ILE A 103 -4.30 2.04 -16.14
CA ILE A 103 -3.22 3.02 -16.20
C ILE A 103 -2.51 3.03 -14.86
N GLU A 104 -1.19 2.86 -14.90
CA GLU A 104 -0.34 3.12 -13.73
C GLU A 104 -0.11 4.63 -13.62
N ALA A 105 -0.47 5.19 -12.46
CA ALA A 105 -0.35 6.60 -12.16
C ALA A 105 0.90 6.85 -11.29
N ALA A 106 0.73 7.27 -10.03
CA ALA A 106 1.84 7.60 -9.17
C ALA A 106 2.46 6.35 -8.50
N PRO A 107 3.80 6.29 -8.34
CA PRO A 107 4.44 5.42 -7.35
C PRO A 107 4.16 5.98 -5.95
N LEU A 108 3.04 5.55 -5.33
CA LEU A 108 2.49 6.16 -4.13
C LEU A 108 3.50 6.14 -2.97
N LEU A 109 4.19 5.02 -2.79
CA LEU A 109 5.30 4.90 -1.84
C LEU A 109 6.61 5.23 -2.56
N SER A 110 7.14 6.42 -2.29
CA SER A 110 8.32 6.93 -3.00
C SER A 110 9.61 6.14 -2.73
N ASP A 111 9.67 5.40 -1.62
CA ASP A 111 10.78 4.52 -1.26
C ASP A 111 10.55 3.06 -1.69
N GLY A 112 9.38 2.75 -2.27
CA GLY A 112 8.89 1.39 -2.48
C GLY A 112 8.48 0.68 -1.18
N GLY A 113 7.87 -0.48 -1.34
CA GLY A 113 7.54 -1.37 -0.23
C GLY A 113 8.72 -2.25 0.18
N VAL A 114 8.88 -2.47 1.48
CA VAL A 114 9.83 -3.46 2.00
C VAL A 114 9.03 -4.62 2.55
N GLU A 115 9.10 -5.77 1.91
CA GLU A 115 8.46 -7.00 2.39
C GLU A 115 9.47 -8.13 2.56
N GLY A 116 9.07 -9.18 3.28
CA GLY A 116 9.90 -10.35 3.52
C GLY A 116 9.49 -11.12 4.77
N TRP A 117 10.36 -12.03 5.21
CA TRP A 117 10.15 -12.77 6.46
C TRP A 117 10.94 -12.11 7.59
N TRP A 118 10.30 -11.96 8.73
CA TRP A 118 10.83 -11.21 9.86
C TRP A 118 10.82 -12.04 11.14
N ILE A 119 11.68 -11.65 12.08
CA ILE A 119 11.68 -12.14 13.46
C ILE A 119 11.78 -10.96 14.43
N PRO A 120 11.32 -11.11 15.69
CA PRO A 120 11.54 -10.10 16.72
C PRO A 120 13.02 -9.85 16.96
N LYS A 121 13.42 -8.58 17.12
CA LYS A 121 14.82 -8.20 17.37
C LYS A 121 15.40 -8.83 18.64
N PHE A 122 14.60 -8.96 19.70
CA PHE A 122 15.07 -9.63 20.92
C PHE A 122 15.47 -11.09 20.69
N LEU A 123 14.84 -11.77 19.72
CA LEU A 123 15.20 -13.13 19.33
C LEU A 123 16.48 -13.12 18.50
N ALA A 124 16.59 -12.21 17.53
CA ALA A 124 17.81 -12.03 16.72
C ALA A 124 19.05 -11.68 17.59
N ASP A 125 18.87 -10.85 18.62
CA ASP A 125 19.94 -10.47 19.53
C ASP A 125 20.36 -11.63 20.45
N ALA A 126 19.42 -12.50 20.83
CA ALA A 126 19.70 -13.71 21.61
C ALA A 126 20.32 -14.84 20.75
N HIS A 127 20.04 -14.85 19.45
CA HIS A 127 20.47 -15.84 18.47
C HIS A 127 21.16 -15.16 17.27
N PRO A 128 22.36 -14.58 17.46
CA PRO A 128 23.05 -13.80 16.42
C PRO A 128 23.51 -14.62 15.21
N ASP A 129 23.43 -15.94 15.30
CA ASP A 129 23.62 -16.90 14.22
C ASP A 129 22.42 -16.95 13.24
N ILE A 130 21.22 -16.53 13.67
CA ILE A 130 20.03 -16.46 12.81
C ILE A 130 20.06 -15.18 11.97
N LYS A 131 20.59 -15.29 10.75
CA LYS A 131 20.66 -14.19 9.77
C LYS A 131 19.83 -14.44 8.52
N THR A 132 19.53 -15.70 8.26
CA THR A 132 18.76 -16.13 7.09
C THR A 132 17.51 -16.86 7.51
N VAL A 133 16.53 -16.94 6.60
CA VAL A 133 15.32 -17.74 6.80
C VAL A 133 15.69 -19.21 7.04
N GLN A 134 16.69 -19.72 6.32
CA GLN A 134 17.20 -21.08 6.48
C GLN A 134 17.82 -21.32 7.85
N ASP A 135 18.44 -20.30 8.47
CA ASP A 135 18.93 -20.42 9.84
C ASP A 135 17.76 -20.48 10.83
N ALA A 136 16.75 -19.62 10.69
CA ALA A 136 15.56 -19.67 11.53
C ALA A 136 14.84 -21.03 11.45
N LEU A 137 14.75 -21.61 10.25
CA LEU A 137 14.12 -22.92 10.05
C LEU A 137 14.89 -24.11 10.64
N LYS A 138 16.14 -23.93 11.10
CA LYS A 138 16.87 -24.95 11.89
C LYS A 138 16.45 -24.97 13.35
N HIS A 139 15.70 -23.96 13.80
CA HIS A 139 15.34 -23.73 15.19
C HIS A 139 13.81 -23.71 15.42
N PRO A 140 13.08 -24.80 15.10
CA PRO A 140 11.63 -24.86 15.30
C PRO A 140 11.21 -24.57 16.75
N GLU A 141 12.06 -24.89 17.74
CA GLU A 141 11.82 -24.63 19.16
C GLU A 141 11.67 -23.14 19.50
N LEU A 142 12.18 -22.24 18.66
CA LEU A 142 12.10 -20.80 18.88
C LEU A 142 10.79 -20.18 18.38
N PHE A 143 10.04 -20.89 17.53
CA PHE A 143 8.89 -20.34 16.81
C PHE A 143 7.62 -21.14 17.07
N PRO A 144 7.14 -21.26 18.32
CA PRO A 144 6.04 -22.16 18.66
C PRO A 144 4.76 -21.84 17.89
N ALA A 145 4.09 -22.86 17.36
CA ALA A 145 2.80 -22.69 16.69
C ALA A 145 1.68 -22.40 17.71
N PRO A 146 0.69 -21.55 17.35
CA PRO A 146 -0.36 -21.13 18.28
C PRO A 146 -1.35 -22.24 18.64
N GLU A 147 -1.60 -23.18 17.72
CA GLU A 147 -2.62 -24.24 17.87
C GLU A 147 -2.03 -25.61 18.23
N ASP A 148 -0.73 -25.81 18.01
CA ASP A 148 -0.05 -27.09 18.24
C ASP A 148 1.35 -26.84 18.80
N SER A 149 1.50 -26.94 20.12
CA SER A 149 2.78 -26.74 20.81
C SER A 149 3.88 -27.73 20.41
N SER A 150 3.56 -28.80 19.68
CA SER A 150 4.56 -29.75 19.16
C SER A 150 5.17 -29.30 17.82
N LYS A 151 4.68 -28.21 17.23
CA LYS A 151 5.11 -27.68 15.94
C LYS A 151 5.57 -26.23 16.05
N ALA A 152 6.35 -25.84 15.05
CA ALA A 152 6.73 -24.45 14.84
C ALA A 152 5.79 -23.75 13.86
N ALA A 153 5.82 -22.43 13.76
CA ALA A 153 4.98 -21.65 12.85
C ALA A 153 5.79 -20.73 11.94
N VAL A 154 5.38 -20.70 10.67
CA VAL A 154 5.61 -19.58 9.76
C VAL A 154 4.27 -18.90 9.54
N TYR A 155 4.15 -17.64 9.96
CA TYR A 155 2.94 -16.86 9.76
C TYR A 155 2.86 -16.37 8.31
N ASN A 156 1.77 -16.72 7.65
CA ASN A 156 1.46 -16.32 6.29
C ASN A 156 0.87 -14.90 6.27
N CYS A 157 0.75 -14.36 5.06
CA CYS A 157 0.02 -13.15 4.76
C CYS A 157 -1.50 -13.41 4.65
N PRO A 158 -2.36 -12.40 4.93
CA PRO A 158 -3.81 -12.55 4.87
C PRO A 158 -4.33 -13.07 3.53
N SER A 159 -5.44 -13.81 3.58
CA SER A 159 -6.11 -14.30 2.37
C SER A 159 -6.52 -13.18 1.41
N GLY A 160 -6.30 -13.40 0.11
CA GLY A 160 -6.60 -12.43 -0.96
C GLY A 160 -5.43 -11.48 -1.29
N TRP A 161 -4.40 -11.44 -0.44
CA TRP A 161 -3.23 -10.60 -0.68
C TRP A 161 -2.18 -11.32 -1.52
N ASN A 162 -1.38 -10.53 -2.25
CA ASN A 162 -0.29 -11.04 -3.08
C ASN A 162 0.75 -11.83 -2.30
N CYS A 163 1.06 -11.39 -1.07
CA CYS A 163 2.06 -12.03 -0.24
C CYS A 163 1.64 -13.42 0.29
N GLN A 164 0.34 -13.75 0.26
CA GLN A 164 -0.13 -15.09 0.65
C GLN A 164 0.46 -16.14 -0.29
N ILE A 165 0.44 -15.83 -1.59
CA ILE A 165 0.94 -16.70 -2.65
C ILE A 165 2.46 -16.84 -2.55
N SER A 166 3.19 -15.72 -2.48
CA SER A 166 4.65 -15.74 -2.44
C SER A 166 5.18 -16.44 -1.18
N THR A 167 4.57 -16.18 -0.02
CA THR A 167 4.95 -16.81 1.24
C THR A 167 4.67 -18.31 1.23
N ALA A 168 3.50 -18.75 0.73
CA ALA A 168 3.18 -20.17 0.61
C ALA A 168 4.14 -20.92 -0.33
N ASN A 169 4.47 -20.32 -1.48
CA ASN A 169 5.42 -20.88 -2.43
C ASN A 169 6.83 -20.95 -1.85
N LEU A 170 7.29 -19.90 -1.16
CA LEU A 170 8.60 -19.88 -0.50
C LEU A 170 8.67 -20.89 0.66
N TYR A 171 7.60 -21.01 1.45
CA TYR A 171 7.47 -22.03 2.50
C TYR A 171 7.64 -23.46 1.93
N LYS A 172 7.00 -23.74 0.79
CA LYS A 172 7.16 -25.02 0.08
C LYS A 172 8.58 -25.20 -0.46
N ALA A 173 9.15 -24.17 -1.10
CA ALA A 173 10.49 -24.21 -1.68
C ALA A 173 11.59 -24.44 -0.63
N LEU A 174 11.40 -23.90 0.57
CA LEU A 174 12.28 -24.09 1.72
C LEU A 174 12.08 -25.43 2.43
N GLY A 175 11.03 -26.18 2.09
CA GLY A 175 10.70 -27.45 2.73
C GLY A 175 10.33 -27.31 4.21
N ALA A 176 9.82 -26.15 4.62
CA ALA A 176 9.59 -25.80 6.03
C ALA A 176 8.65 -26.79 6.76
N GLU A 177 7.67 -27.37 6.06
CA GLU A 177 6.79 -28.41 6.62
C GLU A 177 7.59 -29.63 7.12
N LYS A 178 8.58 -30.08 6.34
CA LYS A 178 9.44 -31.22 6.71
C LYS A 178 10.37 -30.91 7.88
N LEU A 179 10.56 -29.62 8.16
CA LEU A 179 11.34 -29.12 9.29
C LEU A 179 10.45 -28.90 10.54
N GLY A 180 9.17 -29.30 10.49
CA GLY A 180 8.26 -29.23 11.63
C GLY A 180 7.52 -27.90 11.78
N PHE A 181 7.56 -27.03 10.76
CA PHE A 181 6.76 -25.81 10.75
C PHE A 181 5.37 -26.06 10.18
N THR A 182 4.39 -25.30 10.64
CA THR A 182 3.09 -25.12 9.99
C THR A 182 3.03 -23.75 9.35
N LEU A 183 2.35 -23.66 8.21
CA LEU A 183 2.02 -22.38 7.60
C LEU A 183 0.71 -21.87 8.22
N VAL A 184 0.78 -20.82 9.03
CA VAL A 184 -0.36 -20.27 9.77
C VAL A 184 -1.05 -19.20 8.93
N ASP A 185 -2.34 -19.37 8.64
CA ASP A 185 -3.16 -18.31 8.05
C ASP A 185 -3.64 -17.36 9.16
N THR A 186 -3.35 -16.07 9.01
CA THR A 186 -3.76 -15.04 9.98
C THR A 186 -5.14 -14.48 9.70
N GLY A 187 -5.75 -14.82 8.55
CA GLY A 187 -7.08 -14.44 8.11
C GLY A 187 -7.27 -12.96 7.76
N SER A 188 -6.57 -12.05 8.42
CA SER A 188 -6.68 -10.60 8.24
C SER A 188 -5.40 -9.88 8.63
N ALA A 189 -5.26 -8.62 8.21
CA ALA A 189 -4.18 -7.73 8.64
C ALA A 189 -4.14 -7.61 10.19
N ALA A 190 -5.31 -7.44 10.82
CA ALA A 190 -5.43 -7.36 12.27
C ALA A 190 -4.99 -8.65 12.97
N GLY A 191 -5.29 -9.82 12.38
CA GLY A 191 -4.81 -11.11 12.90
C GLY A 191 -3.29 -11.25 12.81
N LEU A 192 -2.69 -10.78 11.71
CA LEU A 192 -1.24 -10.78 11.52
C LEU A 192 -0.56 -9.83 12.53
N ASP A 193 -1.04 -8.59 12.63
CA ASP A 193 -0.57 -7.59 13.58
C ASP A 193 -0.69 -8.08 15.04
N GLY A 194 -1.83 -8.70 15.36
CA GLY A 194 -2.09 -9.30 16.68
C GLY A 194 -1.14 -10.45 17.02
N SER A 195 -0.76 -11.26 16.02
CA SER A 195 0.21 -12.36 16.23
C SER A 195 1.60 -11.84 16.61
N ILE A 196 2.05 -10.75 15.99
CA ILE A 196 3.32 -10.10 16.31
C ILE A 196 3.23 -9.43 17.69
N ALA A 197 2.17 -8.67 17.95
CA ALA A 197 1.96 -8.04 19.26
C ALA A 197 1.99 -9.04 20.40
N ASN A 198 1.27 -10.15 20.26
CA ASN A 198 1.25 -11.23 21.25
C ASN A 198 2.64 -11.87 21.46
N ALA A 199 3.46 -11.99 20.42
CA ALA A 199 4.83 -12.47 20.56
C ALA A 199 5.72 -11.52 21.38
N PHE A 200 5.55 -10.20 21.22
CA PHE A 200 6.26 -9.20 22.03
C PHE A 200 5.79 -9.15 23.48
N GLU A 201 4.48 -9.26 23.70
CA GLU A 201 3.88 -9.31 25.04
C GLU A 201 4.36 -10.55 25.82
N LYS A 202 4.40 -11.70 25.16
CA LYS A 202 4.80 -12.98 25.78
C LYS A 202 6.30 -13.25 25.72
N LYS A 203 7.08 -12.42 25.01
CA LYS A 203 8.50 -12.65 24.74
C LYS A 203 8.78 -14.03 24.11
N THR A 204 7.89 -14.46 23.21
CA THR A 204 8.04 -15.69 22.44
C THR A 204 8.53 -15.37 21.04
N GLY A 205 9.20 -16.31 20.37
CA GLY A 205 9.61 -16.08 18.98
C GLY A 205 8.41 -16.08 18.03
N TRP A 206 8.63 -15.44 16.88
CA TRP A 206 7.68 -15.29 15.79
C TRP A 206 8.48 -15.28 14.48
N LEU A 207 8.00 -16.00 13.47
CA LEU A 207 8.60 -16.03 12.13
C LEU A 207 7.47 -15.95 11.11
N GLY A 208 7.57 -15.04 10.15
CA GLY A 208 6.55 -14.95 9.11
C GLY A 208 6.67 -13.73 8.24
N TYR A 209 5.74 -13.60 7.30
CA TYR A 209 5.65 -12.47 6.40
C TYR A 209 5.30 -11.18 7.15
N TYR A 210 6.01 -10.09 6.82
CA TYR A 210 5.58 -8.75 7.17
C TYR A 210 6.15 -7.68 6.22
N TRP A 211 5.67 -6.44 6.32
CA TRP A 211 6.06 -5.36 5.42
C TRP A 211 6.17 -3.99 6.09
N ALA A 212 6.81 -3.06 5.38
CA ALA A 212 6.90 -1.64 5.70
C ALA A 212 6.35 -0.81 4.52
N PRO A 213 5.70 0.35 4.79
CA PRO A 213 5.50 0.97 6.11
C PRO A 213 4.28 0.41 6.87
N THR A 214 4.42 0.21 8.17
CA THR A 214 3.34 -0.25 9.06
C THR A 214 3.53 0.32 10.48
N ALA A 215 2.46 0.43 11.26
CA ALA A 215 2.55 0.83 12.66
C ALA A 215 3.32 -0.21 13.50
N ILE A 216 3.14 -1.50 13.19
CA ILE A 216 3.81 -2.60 13.90
C ILE A 216 5.33 -2.51 13.78
N LEU A 217 5.88 -2.25 12.59
CA LEU A 217 7.34 -2.05 12.46
C LEU A 217 7.83 -0.74 13.09
N GLY A 218 6.94 0.24 13.32
CA GLY A 218 7.25 1.43 14.10
C GLY A 218 7.20 1.21 15.61
N LYS A 219 6.38 0.26 16.08
CA LYS A 219 6.17 -0.04 17.51
C LYS A 219 7.08 -1.15 18.03
N TYR A 220 7.37 -2.14 17.21
CA TYR A 220 8.10 -3.34 17.57
C TYR A 220 9.36 -3.49 16.72
N ASP A 221 10.51 -3.57 17.40
CA ASP A 221 11.79 -3.78 16.72
C ASP A 221 11.85 -5.19 16.12
N MET A 222 11.80 -5.27 14.79
CA MET A 222 11.84 -6.53 14.03
C MET A 222 13.07 -6.54 13.12
N VAL A 223 13.55 -7.73 12.80
CA VAL A 223 14.67 -7.95 11.87
C VAL A 223 14.18 -8.76 10.68
N ARG A 224 14.35 -8.21 9.47
CA ARG A 224 14.09 -8.94 8.23
C ARG A 224 15.21 -9.91 7.96
N LEU A 225 14.87 -11.18 7.72
CA LEU A 225 15.83 -12.22 7.39
C LEU A 225 16.15 -12.23 5.89
N SER A 226 17.38 -12.57 5.55
CA SER A 226 17.78 -12.83 4.16
C SER A 226 17.32 -14.21 3.71
N PHE A 227 16.95 -14.38 2.44
CA PHE A 227 16.73 -15.71 1.85
C PHE A 227 18.03 -16.35 1.32
N ASN A 228 19.17 -15.69 1.52
CA ASN A 228 20.50 -16.13 1.07
C ASN A 228 20.62 -16.40 -0.44
N VAL A 229 19.75 -15.77 -1.22
CA VAL A 229 19.73 -15.82 -2.69
C VAL A 229 19.41 -14.41 -3.22
N PRO A 230 19.88 -14.02 -4.41
CA PRO A 230 19.41 -12.79 -5.04
C PRO A 230 17.93 -12.93 -5.46
N HIS A 231 17.30 -11.81 -5.77
CA HIS A 231 15.98 -11.82 -6.41
C HIS A 231 16.10 -12.27 -7.87
N ASP A 232 15.46 -13.38 -8.23
CA ASP A 232 15.26 -13.83 -9.62
C ASP A 232 13.86 -13.42 -10.09
N LYS A 233 13.79 -12.35 -10.89
CA LYS A 233 12.52 -11.82 -11.41
C LYS A 233 11.79 -12.84 -12.28
N LYS A 234 12.51 -13.63 -13.08
CA LYS A 234 11.89 -14.59 -14.01
C LYS A 234 11.21 -15.72 -13.24
N GLU A 235 11.88 -16.26 -12.23
CA GLU A 235 11.27 -17.25 -11.32
C GLU A 235 10.11 -16.63 -10.52
N TRP A 236 10.25 -15.37 -10.10
CA TRP A 236 9.20 -14.66 -9.37
C TRP A 236 7.91 -14.56 -10.16
N ASP A 237 7.99 -14.00 -11.38
CA ASP A 237 6.84 -13.79 -12.25
C ASP A 237 6.26 -15.09 -12.81
N ALA A 238 7.07 -16.15 -12.94
CA ALA A 238 6.61 -17.42 -13.51
C ALA A 238 6.14 -18.44 -12.46
N CYS A 239 6.52 -18.27 -11.20
CA CYS A 239 6.25 -19.28 -10.18
C CYS A 239 6.15 -18.72 -8.75
N THR A 240 7.15 -17.97 -8.22
CA THR A 240 7.13 -17.58 -6.79
C THR A 240 5.85 -16.81 -6.45
N ALA A 241 5.42 -15.89 -7.31
CA ALA A 241 4.22 -15.08 -7.11
C ALA A 241 2.96 -15.66 -7.78
N ILE A 242 3.04 -16.87 -8.34
CA ILE A 242 1.94 -17.52 -9.06
C ILE A 242 1.28 -18.56 -8.17
N GLN A 243 -0.05 -18.45 -8.06
CA GLN A 243 -0.85 -19.39 -7.29
C GLN A 243 -0.67 -20.82 -7.82
N ASP A 244 -0.66 -21.79 -6.90
CA ASP A 244 -0.57 -23.21 -7.21
C ASP A 244 0.68 -23.63 -8.01
N CYS A 245 1.80 -22.90 -7.86
CA CYS A 245 3.02 -23.30 -8.54
C CYS A 245 3.50 -24.71 -8.10
N ALA A 246 3.70 -25.58 -9.09
CA ALA A 246 4.06 -26.97 -8.84
C ALA A 246 5.43 -27.11 -8.15
N ASN A 247 6.42 -26.34 -8.58
CA ASN A 247 7.82 -26.48 -8.15
C ASN A 247 8.49 -25.11 -7.89
N PRO A 248 8.09 -24.37 -6.84
CA PRO A 248 8.72 -23.10 -6.50
C PRO A 248 10.16 -23.28 -6.04
N LYS A 249 11.01 -22.32 -6.42
CA LYS A 249 12.38 -22.21 -5.93
C LYS A 249 12.49 -21.12 -4.85
N VAL A 250 13.51 -21.26 -4.01
CA VAL A 250 13.87 -20.22 -3.04
C VAL A 250 14.24 -18.96 -3.81
N ASN A 251 13.64 -17.84 -3.42
CA ASN A 251 13.82 -16.54 -4.05
C ASN A 251 13.80 -15.45 -2.97
N SER A 252 14.41 -14.30 -3.25
CA SER A 252 14.28 -13.12 -2.38
C SER A 252 13.12 -12.24 -2.81
N TYR A 253 12.48 -11.59 -1.84
CA TYR A 253 11.50 -10.54 -2.13
C TYR A 253 12.20 -9.35 -2.82
N PRO A 254 11.59 -8.76 -3.86
CA PRO A 254 12.08 -7.52 -4.45
C PRO A 254 11.85 -6.34 -3.51
N VAL A 255 12.40 -5.17 -3.85
CA VAL A 255 11.79 -3.91 -3.38
C VAL A 255 10.48 -3.78 -4.14
N SER A 256 9.38 -3.61 -3.41
CA SER A 256 8.05 -3.72 -3.99
C SER A 256 7.65 -2.42 -4.63
N ASP A 257 7.23 -2.53 -5.88
CA ASP A 257 6.59 -1.45 -6.57
C ASP A 257 5.15 -1.28 -6.04
N VAL A 258 4.84 -0.08 -5.57
CA VAL A 258 3.53 0.26 -5.01
C VAL A 258 2.99 1.45 -5.77
N TYR A 259 2.09 1.17 -6.71
CA TYR A 259 1.52 2.15 -7.62
C TYR A 259 0.07 2.44 -7.29
N THR A 260 -0.35 3.66 -7.59
CA THR A 260 -1.75 3.92 -7.88
C THR A 260 -2.07 3.37 -9.26
N VAL A 261 -3.14 2.58 -9.34
CA VAL A 261 -3.70 2.12 -10.61
C VAL A 261 -5.09 2.72 -10.77
N VAL A 262 -5.41 3.15 -11.99
CA VAL A 262 -6.74 3.66 -12.33
C VAL A 262 -7.28 2.98 -13.57
N THR A 263 -8.60 3.02 -13.73
CA THR A 263 -9.27 2.53 -14.93
C THR A 263 -9.19 3.55 -16.06
N LYS A 264 -9.29 3.08 -17.31
CA LYS A 264 -9.40 3.95 -18.49
C LYS A 264 -10.55 4.96 -18.36
N ALA A 265 -11.68 4.52 -17.80
CA ALA A 265 -12.87 5.35 -17.62
C ALA A 265 -12.58 6.53 -16.69
N PHE A 266 -11.97 6.27 -15.53
CA PHE A 266 -11.52 7.31 -14.62
C PHE A 266 -10.57 8.29 -15.29
N ALA A 267 -9.52 7.80 -15.95
CA ALA A 267 -8.54 8.68 -16.58
C ALA A 267 -9.14 9.57 -17.68
N SER A 268 -10.22 9.12 -18.33
CA SER A 268 -10.92 9.90 -19.36
C SER A 268 -11.83 10.97 -18.76
N LYS A 269 -12.47 10.71 -17.61
CA LYS A 269 -13.43 11.63 -16.96
C LYS A 269 -12.81 12.55 -15.90
N ALA A 270 -11.69 12.15 -15.28
CA ALA A 270 -11.11 12.83 -14.12
C ALA A 270 -10.59 14.25 -14.42
N GLY A 271 -10.31 14.57 -15.69
CA GLY A 271 -9.81 15.89 -16.09
C GLY A 271 -8.58 16.29 -15.27
N ILE A 272 -8.62 17.48 -14.67
CA ILE A 272 -7.53 18.03 -13.84
C ILE A 272 -7.29 17.19 -12.57
N ALA A 273 -8.29 16.46 -12.07
CA ALA A 273 -8.11 15.59 -10.91
C ALA A 273 -7.13 14.42 -11.20
N MET A 274 -6.95 14.05 -12.48
CA MET A 274 -5.96 13.04 -12.86
C MET A 274 -4.53 13.52 -12.59
N ASP A 275 -4.24 14.82 -12.69
CA ASP A 275 -2.90 15.36 -12.41
C ASP A 275 -2.52 15.18 -10.94
N TYR A 276 -3.49 15.36 -10.03
CA TYR A 276 -3.33 15.04 -8.61
C TYR A 276 -3.00 13.56 -8.41
N VAL A 277 -3.78 12.67 -9.01
CA VAL A 277 -3.59 11.20 -8.87
C VAL A 277 -2.24 10.76 -9.42
N LYS A 278 -1.73 11.37 -10.49
CA LYS A 278 -0.40 11.07 -11.05
C LYS A 278 0.77 11.63 -10.23
N THR A 279 0.52 12.63 -9.39
CA THR A 279 1.57 13.38 -8.69
C THR A 279 1.76 12.93 -7.24
N ARG A 280 0.66 12.62 -6.55
CA ARG A 280 0.68 12.35 -5.11
C ARG A 280 1.52 11.11 -4.77
N LYS A 281 2.40 11.28 -3.79
CA LYS A 281 3.24 10.23 -3.23
C LYS A 281 3.80 10.70 -1.89
N TRP A 282 4.13 9.75 -1.03
CA TRP A 282 4.74 9.99 0.27
C TRP A 282 5.86 8.99 0.56
N ASP A 283 6.71 9.30 1.53
CA ASP A 283 7.77 8.40 2.00
C ASP A 283 7.24 7.46 3.09
N ASN A 284 7.93 6.34 3.26
CA ASN A 284 7.55 5.30 4.24
C ASN A 284 7.58 5.83 5.68
N GLY A 285 8.48 6.78 5.98
CA GLY A 285 8.59 7.39 7.31
C GLY A 285 7.37 8.24 7.67
N THR A 286 6.85 9.01 6.73
CA THR A 286 5.63 9.81 6.89
C THR A 286 4.42 8.91 7.11
N VAL A 287 4.23 7.89 6.27
CA VAL A 287 3.12 6.92 6.42
C VAL A 287 3.21 6.21 7.76
N GLY A 288 4.40 5.71 8.12
CA GLY A 288 4.63 5.04 9.40
C GLY A 288 4.23 5.89 10.61
N LYS A 289 4.52 7.20 10.58
CA LYS A 289 4.11 8.14 11.65
C LYS A 289 2.59 8.33 11.73
N VAL A 290 1.90 8.41 10.59
CA VAL A 290 0.44 8.49 10.55
C VAL A 290 -0.18 7.22 11.13
N LEU A 291 0.32 6.05 10.72
CA LEU A 291 -0.17 4.76 11.22
C LEU A 291 0.11 4.56 12.71
N ALA A 292 1.28 5.00 13.19
CA ALA A 292 1.59 5.00 14.61
C ALA A 292 0.62 5.91 15.40
N TRP A 293 0.37 7.13 14.90
CA TRP A 293 -0.62 8.03 15.50
C TRP A 293 -2.01 7.41 15.54
N MET A 294 -2.46 6.76 14.46
CA MET A 294 -3.74 6.04 14.44
C MET A 294 -3.79 4.95 15.52
N THR A 295 -2.70 4.20 15.70
CA THR A 295 -2.62 3.15 16.72
C THR A 295 -2.74 3.73 18.13
N ASP A 296 -1.98 4.78 18.44
CA ASP A 296 -1.96 5.41 19.77
C ASP A 296 -3.29 6.11 20.11
N ASN A 297 -4.03 6.56 19.09
CA ASN A 297 -5.29 7.29 19.26
C ASN A 297 -6.53 6.46 18.92
N GLN A 298 -6.37 5.17 18.62
CA GLN A 298 -7.45 4.29 18.15
C GLN A 298 -8.23 4.88 16.96
N GLY A 299 -7.51 5.58 16.08
CA GLY A 299 -8.06 6.31 14.95
C GLY A 299 -8.44 5.40 13.78
N THR A 300 -9.52 5.77 13.10
CA THR A 300 -9.94 5.16 11.83
C THR A 300 -9.04 5.59 10.67
N ASN A 301 -9.17 4.96 9.50
CA ASN A 301 -8.49 5.42 8.27
C ASN A 301 -8.82 6.89 7.93
N GLU A 302 -10.07 7.31 8.18
CA GLU A 302 -10.50 8.69 7.97
C GLU A 302 -9.82 9.65 8.96
N ASP A 303 -9.69 9.25 10.23
CA ASP A 303 -8.95 10.03 11.22
C ASP A 303 -7.47 10.15 10.83
N GLY A 304 -6.86 9.06 10.36
CA GLY A 304 -5.49 9.05 9.84
C GLY A 304 -5.31 9.98 8.65
N ALA A 305 -6.25 9.99 7.71
CA ALA A 305 -6.23 10.91 6.57
C ALA A 305 -6.37 12.38 6.99
N LYS A 306 -7.31 12.70 7.89
CA LYS A 306 -7.46 14.06 8.44
C LYS A 306 -6.22 14.50 9.22
N TYR A 307 -5.65 13.60 10.02
CA TYR A 307 -4.40 13.84 10.73
C TYR A 307 -3.25 14.13 9.75
N PHE A 308 -3.11 13.32 8.70
CA PHE A 308 -2.12 13.53 7.65
C PHE A 308 -2.29 14.92 7.00
N LEU A 309 -3.50 15.26 6.55
CA LEU A 309 -3.78 16.52 5.87
C LEU A 309 -3.56 17.75 6.77
N LYS A 310 -3.80 17.63 8.07
CA LYS A 310 -3.52 18.70 9.06
C LYS A 310 -2.03 18.82 9.39
N THR A 311 -1.33 17.70 9.48
CA THR A 311 0.05 17.64 10.00
C THR A 311 1.10 17.84 8.91
N TYR A 312 0.80 17.46 7.66
CA TYR A 312 1.75 17.51 6.53
C TYR A 312 1.28 18.42 5.37
N PRO A 313 0.82 19.67 5.62
CA PRO A 313 0.38 20.56 4.56
C PRO A 313 1.46 20.86 3.53
N ASP A 314 2.72 20.95 3.96
CA ASP A 314 3.86 21.22 3.06
C ASP A 314 4.16 20.07 2.08
N MET A 315 3.60 18.88 2.33
CA MET A 315 3.69 17.74 1.43
C MET A 315 2.52 17.74 0.45
N TRP A 316 1.29 17.63 0.95
CA TRP A 316 0.15 17.36 0.08
C TRP A 316 -0.27 18.56 -0.76
N THR A 317 -0.02 19.79 -0.30
CA THR A 317 -0.36 20.99 -1.08
C THR A 317 0.49 21.12 -2.35
N LYS A 318 1.59 20.38 -2.48
CA LYS A 318 2.39 20.29 -3.72
C LYS A 318 1.76 19.37 -4.76
N TRP A 319 0.78 18.54 -4.38
CA TRP A 319 0.10 17.62 -5.29
C TRP A 319 -1.07 18.27 -6.02
N VAL A 320 -1.51 19.45 -5.60
CA VAL A 320 -2.70 20.13 -6.08
C VAL A 320 -2.43 21.62 -6.35
N SER A 321 -3.34 22.29 -7.04
CA SER A 321 -3.25 23.75 -7.22
C SER A 321 -3.52 24.50 -5.91
N PRO A 322 -3.08 25.77 -5.77
CA PRO A 322 -3.35 26.58 -4.59
C PRO A 322 -4.85 26.73 -4.25
N ASP A 323 -5.71 26.81 -5.28
CA ASP A 323 -7.16 26.91 -5.10
C ASP A 323 -7.75 25.61 -4.52
N VAL A 324 -7.32 24.46 -5.03
CA VAL A 324 -7.72 23.14 -4.51
C VAL A 324 -7.22 22.97 -3.08
N ALA A 325 -5.96 23.34 -2.80
CA ALA A 325 -5.39 23.30 -1.46
C ALA A 325 -6.20 24.16 -0.47
N THR A 326 -6.65 25.34 -0.89
CA THR A 326 -7.47 26.23 -0.05
C THR A 326 -8.82 25.60 0.28
N LYS A 327 -9.49 25.00 -0.71
CA LYS A 327 -10.79 24.32 -0.50
C LYS A 327 -10.65 23.13 0.46
N VAL A 328 -9.64 22.28 0.25
CA VAL A 328 -9.38 21.12 1.13
C VAL A 328 -9.06 21.58 2.55
N LYS A 329 -8.24 22.62 2.75
CA LYS A 329 -7.96 23.15 4.09
C LYS A 329 -9.21 23.66 4.80
N ALA A 330 -10.15 24.25 4.07
CA ALA A 330 -11.40 24.74 4.64
C ALA A 330 -12.36 23.62 5.08
N SER A 331 -12.17 22.38 4.61
CA SER A 331 -13.01 21.23 4.98
C SER A 331 -12.46 20.36 6.12
N LEU A 332 -11.29 20.69 6.69
CA LEU A 332 -10.57 19.85 7.67
C LEU A 332 -10.89 20.19 9.13
#